data_AF-A0A814HVK7-F1
#
_entry.id   AF-A0A814HVK7-F1
#
_cell.length_a   1.000
_cell.length_b   1.000
_cell.length_c   1.000
_cell.angle_alpha   90.00
_cell.angle_beta   90.00
_cell.angle_gamma   90.00
#
_symmetry.space_group_name_H-M   'P 1'
#
loop_
_entity.id
_entity.type
_entity.pdbx_description
1 polymer ?
#
loop_
_entity_poly.entity_id
_entity_poly.type
_entity_poly.pdbx_seq_one_letter_code
_entity_poly.pdbx_strand_id
1 'polypeptide(L)'
;MISVRIVLTDHYVTSVNSRFDPVYSKLRHPIKQVPIIRIFGPNEEGKKVCLHLHGIFPYLLIKSPTDEIRYGEQLAQSLDMAINLSF
;
A
#
# COMPACT_ATOMS: atom_id res chain seq x y z
N MET A 1 -2.46 -18.63 -17.70
CA MET A 1 -1.80 -17.74 -16.72
C MET A 1 -1.59 -16.40 -17.41
N ILE A 2 -1.79 -15.26 -16.73
CA ILE A 2 -1.51 -13.95 -17.34
C ILE A 2 -0.04 -13.64 -17.11
N SER A 3 0.68 -13.27 -18.16
CA SER A 3 2.07 -12.82 -18.12
C SER A 3 2.18 -11.47 -18.82
N VAL A 4 2.86 -10.52 -18.17
CA VAL A 4 3.04 -9.15 -18.65
C VAL A 4 4.51 -8.77 -18.44
N ARG A 5 5.19 -8.34 -19.51
CA ARG A 5 6.56 -7.82 -19.39
C ARG A 5 6.53 -6.42 -18.78
N ILE A 6 7.32 -6.18 -17.75
CA ILE A 6 7.46 -4.86 -17.13
C ILE A 6 8.27 -3.95 -18.08
N VAL A 7 7.63 -2.93 -18.65
CA VAL A 7 8.30 -1.90 -19.45
C VAL A 7 8.39 -0.60 -18.68
N LEU A 8 7.30 -0.20 -18.03
CA LEU A 8 7.23 0.97 -17.16
C LEU A 8 6.41 0.63 -15.93
N THR A 9 6.85 1.14 -14.79
CA THR A 9 6.13 1.04 -13.51
C THR A 9 5.88 2.44 -12.99
N ASP A 10 4.68 2.67 -12.46
CA ASP A 10 4.29 3.94 -11.84
C ASP A 10 3.35 3.66 -10.65
N HIS A 11 3.03 4.67 -9.85
CA HIS A 11 2.06 4.55 -8.77
C HIS A 11 1.12 5.76 -8.73
N TYR A 12 -0.07 5.55 -8.19
CA TYR A 12 -0.97 6.64 -7.82
C TYR A 12 -1.73 6.29 -6.55
N VAL A 13 -2.24 7.32 -5.88
CA VAL A 13 -3.07 7.17 -4.69
C VAL A 13 -4.52 7.41 -5.07
N THR A 14 -5.42 6.56 -4.58
CA THR A 14 -6.86 6.65 -4.85
C THR A 14 -7.68 6.22 -3.64
N SER A 15 -8.97 6.54 -3.64
CA SER A 15 -9.93 6.00 -2.67
C SER A 15 -9.98 4.48 -2.73
N VAL A 16 -10.23 3.85 -1.58
CA VAL A 16 -10.33 2.39 -1.44
C VAL A 16 -11.35 1.79 -2.39
N ASN A 17 -10.97 0.72 -3.10
CA ASN A 17 -11.90 -0.15 -3.81
C ASN A 17 -12.16 -1.42 -2.97
N SER A 18 -13.34 -1.54 -2.37
CA SER A 18 -13.68 -2.65 -1.46
C SER A 18 -13.61 -4.04 -2.09
N ARG A 19 -13.59 -4.15 -3.43
CA ARG A 19 -13.41 -5.43 -4.13
C ARG A 19 -11.96 -5.91 -4.14
N PHE A 20 -10.99 -5.00 -4.11
CA PHE A 20 -9.57 -5.30 -4.35
C PHE A 20 -8.65 -4.84 -3.22
N ASP A 21 -9.10 -3.93 -2.36
CA ASP A 21 -8.30 -3.27 -1.33
C ASP A 21 -8.80 -3.58 0.09
N PRO A 22 -7.91 -3.58 1.10
CA PRO A 22 -8.34 -3.61 2.49
C PRO A 22 -9.08 -2.32 2.85
N VAL A 23 -10.25 -2.45 3.47
CA VAL A 23 -11.06 -1.32 3.94
C VAL A 23 -10.66 -0.87 5.34
N TYR A 24 -10.09 -1.78 6.13
CA TYR A 24 -9.64 -1.51 7.50
C TYR A 24 -8.20 -1.94 7.69
N SER A 25 -7.45 -1.15 8.46
CA SER A 25 -6.12 -1.52 8.93
C SER A 25 -6.17 -2.64 9.97
N LYS A 26 -5.02 -3.26 10.26
CA LYS A 26 -4.90 -4.23 11.38
C LYS A 26 -5.27 -3.63 12.74
N LEU A 27 -5.11 -2.31 12.88
CA LEU A 27 -5.49 -1.52 14.05
C LEU A 27 -6.98 -1.10 14.04
N ARG A 28 -7.78 -1.65 13.11
CA ARG A 28 -9.22 -1.38 12.96
C ARG A 28 -9.59 0.06 12.62
N HIS A 29 -8.63 0.88 12.22
CA HIS A 29 -8.91 2.19 11.62
C HIS A 29 -9.33 2.06 10.16
N PRO A 30 -10.33 2.83 9.69
CA PRO A 30 -10.76 2.83 8.30
C PRO A 30 -9.65 3.42 7.41
N ILE A 31 -9.37 2.74 6.30
CA ILE A 31 -8.44 3.21 5.29
C ILE A 31 -9.20 4.13 4.35
N LYS A 32 -8.71 5.36 4.14
CA LYS A 32 -9.36 6.33 3.22
C LYS A 32 -8.80 6.25 1.81
N GLN A 33 -7.49 6.04 1.71
CA GLN A 33 -6.76 6.00 0.44
C GLN A 33 -5.77 4.84 0.43
N VAL A 34 -5.50 4.32 -0.77
CA VAL A 34 -4.57 3.21 -1.00
C VAL A 34 -3.62 3.52 -2.14
N PRO A 35 -2.36 3.07 -2.04
CA PRO A 35 -1.43 3.11 -3.16
C PRO A 35 -1.74 2.00 -4.15
N ILE A 36 -1.82 2.35 -5.44
CA ILE A 36 -1.94 1.39 -6.53
C ILE A 36 -0.68 1.46 -7.37
N ILE A 37 -0.05 0.30 -7.59
CA ILE A 37 1.08 0.19 -8.51
C ILE A 37 0.54 -0.16 -9.89
N ARG A 38 1.00 0.56 -10.92
CA ARG A 38 0.68 0.29 -12.32
C ARG A 38 1.89 -0.28 -13.03
N ILE A 39 1.69 -1.37 -13.76
CA ILE A 39 2.67 -1.93 -14.68
C ILE A 39 2.14 -1.78 -16.10
N PHE A 40 2.94 -1.16 -16.96
CA PHE A 40 2.66 -1.05 -18.38
C PHE A 40 3.59 -1.96 -19.17
N GLY A 41 3.04 -2.74 -20.09
CA GLY A 41 3.83 -3.53 -21.03
C GLY A 41 3.02 -4.55 -21.81
N PRO A 42 3.67 -5.31 -22.72
CA PRO A 42 2.98 -6.30 -23.53
C PRO A 42 2.69 -7.59 -22.77
N ASN A 43 1.58 -8.25 -23.10
CA ASN A 43 1.37 -9.66 -22.76
C ASN A 43 2.14 -10.59 -23.72
N GLU A 44 2.00 -11.91 -23.54
CA GLU A 44 2.64 -12.92 -24.40
C GLU A 44 2.24 -12.81 -25.89
N GLU A 45 1.06 -12.25 -26.19
CA GLU A 45 0.58 -11.99 -27.55
C GLU A 45 1.04 -10.64 -28.12
N GLY A 46 1.84 -9.87 -27.37
CA GLY A 46 2.29 -8.53 -27.78
C GLY A 46 1.25 -7.42 -27.60
N LYS A 47 0.08 -7.70 -27.02
CA LYS A 47 -0.95 -6.69 -26.73
C LYS A 47 -0.54 -5.83 -25.55
N LYS A 48 -0.71 -4.50 -25.68
CA LYS A 48 -0.43 -3.55 -24.59
C LYS A 48 -1.40 -3.78 -23.43
N VAL A 49 -0.85 -3.90 -22.22
CA VAL A 49 -1.58 -4.11 -20.97
C VAL A 49 -1.20 -3.02 -19.96
N CYS A 50 -2.19 -2.56 -19.19
CA CYS A 50 -2.00 -1.80 -17.97
C CYS A 50 -2.53 -2.64 -16.81
N LEU A 51 -1.63 -3.11 -15.95
CA LEU A 51 -1.97 -3.94 -14.79
C LEU A 51 -2.00 -3.07 -13.53
N HIS A 52 -3.09 -3.13 -12.78
CA HIS A 52 -3.24 -2.45 -11.49
C HIS A 52 -3.03 -3.46 -10.36
N LEU A 53 -2.00 -3.24 -9.56
CA LEU A 53 -1.71 -4.07 -8.40
C LEU A 53 -2.22 -3.38 -7.14
N HIS A 54 -3.14 -4.06 -6.47
CA HIS A 54 -3.78 -3.65 -5.22
C HIS A 54 -3.12 -4.32 -4.02
N GLY A 55 -3.28 -3.74 -2.83
CA GLY A 55 -2.81 -4.35 -1.58
C GLY A 55 -1.31 -4.25 -1.30
N ILE A 56 -0.55 -3.47 -2.08
CA ILE A 56 0.90 -3.29 -1.90
C ILE A 56 1.16 -2.01 -1.12
N PHE A 57 1.35 -2.13 0.20
CA PHE A 57 1.61 -0.99 1.09
C PHE A 57 3.11 -0.87 1.42
N PRO A 58 3.69 0.34 1.36
CA PRO A 58 5.07 0.55 1.78
C PRO A 58 5.21 0.35 3.30
N TYR A 59 6.38 -0.11 3.73
CA TYR A 59 6.71 -0.29 5.14
C TYR A 59 8.17 0.06 5.41
N LEU A 60 8.46 0.38 6.67
CA LEU A 60 9.79 0.65 7.19
C LEU A 60 10.02 -0.21 8.43
N LEU A 61 11.27 -0.57 8.68
CA LEU A 61 11.68 -1.25 9.90
C LEU A 61 12.42 -0.27 10.80
N ILE A 62 12.07 -0.26 12.07
CA ILE A 62 12.77 0.52 13.09
C ILE A 62 13.17 -0.40 14.25
N LYS A 63 14.22 -0.01 14.97
CA LYS A 63 14.62 -0.71 16.18
C LYS A 63 13.57 -0.47 17.27
N SER A 64 13.02 -1.56 17.83
CA SER A 64 12.12 -1.47 18.97
C SER A 64 12.92 -1.21 20.26
N PRO A 65 12.47 -0.30 21.14
CA PRO A 65 13.07 -0.11 22.45
C PRO A 65 12.67 -1.21 23.45
N THR A 66 11.64 -2.00 23.13
CA THR A 66 11.07 -3.04 24.00
C THR A 66 10.53 -4.20 23.16
N ASP A 67 10.42 -5.40 23.76
CA ASP A 67 9.79 -6.57 23.15
C ASP A 67 8.26 -6.61 23.39
N GLU A 68 7.70 -5.60 24.06
CA GLU A 68 6.27 -5.52 24.34
C GLU A 68 5.44 -5.29 23.07
N ILE A 69 4.47 -6.18 22.82
CA ILE A 69 3.55 -6.11 21.67
C ILE A 69 2.74 -4.79 21.66
N ARG A 70 2.37 -4.28 22.85
CA ARG A 70 1.55 -3.05 23.00
C ARG A 70 2.26 -1.80 22.49
N TYR A 71 3.59 -1.80 22.42
CA TYR A 71 4.37 -0.67 21.91
C TYR A 71 4.00 -0.34 20.46
N GLY A 72 3.67 -1.34 19.64
CA GLY A 72 3.30 -1.13 18.23
C GLY A 72 2.05 -0.27 18.04
N GLU A 73 1.01 -0.46 18.86
CA GLU A 73 -0.23 0.33 18.78
C GLU A 73 0.01 1.78 19.22
N GLN A 74 0.76 1.97 20.32
CA GLN A 74 1.11 3.30 20.82
C GLN A 74 1.97 4.08 19.82
N LEU A 75 2.97 3.41 19.23
CA LEU A 75 3.81 3.98 18.19
C LEU A 75 2.97 4.42 16.99
N ALA A 76 2.08 3.56 16.50
CA ALA A 76 1.22 3.88 15.35
C ALA A 76 0.37 5.14 15.60
N GLN A 77 -0.25 5.26 16.78
CA GLN A 77 -1.04 6.43 17.15
C GLN A 77 -0.15 7.70 17.25
N SER A 78 1.03 7.59 17.85
CA SER A 78 1.95 8.73 17.98
C SER A 78 2.48 9.22 16.63
N LEU A 79 2.76 8.29 15.70
CA LEU A 79 3.22 8.60 14.34
C LEU A 79 2.11 9.29 13.54
N ASP A 80 0.89 8.76 13.58
CA ASP A 80 -0.26 9.33 12.88
C ASP A 80 -0.52 10.77 13.36
N MET A 81 -0.47 11.00 14.67
CA MET A 81 -0.59 12.35 15.23
C MET A 81 0.55 13.27 14.78
N ALA A 82 1.80 12.83 14.88
CA ALA A 82 2.96 13.64 14.53
C ALA A 82 2.96 14.04 13.05
N ILE A 83 2.62 13.11 12.15
CA ILE A 83 2.54 13.35 10.70
C ILE A 83 1.43 14.36 10.38
N ASN A 84 0.25 14.20 10.99
CA ASN A 84 -0.88 15.11 10.78
C ASN A 84 -0.64 16.53 11.33
N LEU A 85 0.33 16.71 12.25
CA LEU A 85 0.72 18.01 12.78
C LEU A 85 1.93 18.64 12.06
N SER A 86 2.71 17.86 11.32
CA SER A 86 3.94 18.35 10.68
C SER A 86 3.72 19.07 9.34
N PHE A 87 2.50 19.03 8.78
CA PHE A 87 2.11 19.61 7.50
C PHE A 87 0.80 20.40 7.64
#